data_AF-A0A4V2QTL3-F1
#
_entry.id   AF-A0A4V2QTL3-F1
#
_cell.length_a   1.000
_cell.length_b   1.000
_cell.length_c   1.000
_cell.angle_alpha   90.00
_cell.angle_beta   90.00
_cell.angle_gamma   90.00
#
_symmetry.space_group_name_H-M   'P 1'
#
loop_
_entity.id
_entity.type
_entity.pdbx_description
1 polymer ?
#
loop_
_entity_poly.entity_id
_entity_poly.type
_entity_poly.pdbx_seq_one_letter_code
_entity_poly.pdbx_strand_id
1 'polypeptide(L)'
;MSKSITAMRRPSPAKTAVVDPQAAERFLSGGDATAPSPAPQAASAKPIGATAASDKEPTTRTTLDLPKSVHKQIKRHCLENDMSIADYLRGLIERDLT
;
A
#
# COMPACT_ATOMS: atom_id res chain seq x y z
N MET A 1 -47.78 2.55 8.28
CA MET A 1 -47.25 2.37 6.91
C MET A 1 -45.86 1.76 7.01
N SER A 2 -45.77 0.43 6.95
CA SER A 2 -44.52 -0.33 7.12
C SER A 2 -43.96 -0.70 5.75
N LYS A 3 -42.72 -0.30 5.44
CA LYS A 3 -42.05 -0.68 4.19
C LYS A 3 -41.08 -1.83 4.47
N SER A 4 -41.45 -3.02 3.99
CA SER A 4 -40.66 -4.24 4.03
C SER A 4 -39.46 -4.14 3.08
N ILE A 5 -38.26 -4.35 3.60
CA ILE A 5 -37.03 -4.43 2.81
C ILE A 5 -36.90 -5.84 2.22
N THR A 6 -37.06 -5.93 0.90
CA THR A 6 -36.82 -7.14 0.10
C THR A 6 -35.36 -7.60 0.25
N ALA A 7 -35.16 -8.78 0.83
CA ALA A 7 -33.86 -9.41 0.94
C ALA A 7 -33.34 -9.80 -0.47
N MET A 8 -32.32 -9.10 -0.95
CA MET A 8 -31.64 -9.44 -2.19
C MET A 8 -30.80 -10.70 -1.98
N ARG A 9 -31.24 -11.79 -2.60
CA ARG A 9 -30.63 -13.13 -2.57
C ARG A 9 -29.22 -13.08 -3.18
N ARG A 10 -28.19 -13.22 -2.35
CA ARG A 10 -26.79 -13.30 -2.81
C ARG A 10 -26.61 -14.55 -3.71
N PRO A 11 -25.93 -14.46 -4.85
CA PRO A 11 -25.59 -15.63 -5.65
C PRO A 11 -24.54 -16.50 -4.93
N SER A 12 -24.80 -17.81 -4.94
CA SER A 12 -23.98 -18.87 -4.33
C SER A 12 -22.67 -19.09 -5.08
N PRO A 13 -21.51 -19.23 -4.41
CA PRO A 13 -20.27 -19.61 -5.07
C PRO A 13 -20.17 -21.15 -5.17
N ALA A 14 -20.70 -21.73 -6.23
CA ALA A 14 -20.45 -23.12 -6.59
C ALA A 14 -19.49 -23.21 -7.78
N LYS A 15 -18.19 -23.03 -7.51
CA LYS A 15 -17.12 -23.59 -8.33
C LYS A 15 -16.04 -24.12 -7.40
N THR A 16 -16.06 -25.42 -7.20
CA THR A 16 -15.00 -26.25 -6.66
C THR A 16 -13.71 -25.89 -7.40
N ALA A 17 -12.84 -25.11 -6.76
CA ALA A 17 -11.46 -24.99 -7.18
C ALA A 17 -10.84 -26.37 -6.95
N VAL A 18 -10.57 -27.09 -8.03
CA VAL A 18 -9.75 -28.29 -8.00
C VAL A 18 -8.35 -27.82 -7.62
N VAL A 19 -8.06 -27.84 -6.33
CA VAL A 19 -6.69 -27.73 -5.81
C VAL A 19 -6.06 -29.07 -6.10
N ASP A 20 -5.12 -29.09 -7.05
CA ASP A 20 -4.32 -30.27 -7.33
C ASP A 20 -3.47 -30.59 -6.08
N PRO A 21 -3.70 -31.74 -5.41
CA PRO A 21 -3.03 -32.07 -4.14
C PRO A 21 -1.52 -32.31 -4.32
N GLN A 22 -1.06 -32.52 -5.55
CA GLN A 22 0.36 -32.77 -5.85
C GLN A 22 1.17 -31.47 -5.87
N ALA A 23 0.54 -30.34 -6.16
CA ALA A 23 1.18 -29.02 -6.11
C ALA A 23 1.47 -28.55 -4.67
N ALA A 24 0.61 -28.91 -3.71
CA ALA A 24 0.78 -28.55 -2.30
C ALA A 24 2.01 -29.25 -1.67
N GLU A 25 2.21 -30.53 -1.98
CA GLU A 25 3.33 -31.33 -1.48
C GLU A 25 4.70 -30.80 -1.94
N ARG A 26 4.77 -30.16 -3.12
CA ARG A 26 6.01 -29.55 -3.66
C ARG A 26 6.43 -28.26 -2.96
N PHE A 27 5.49 -27.56 -2.32
CA PHE A 27 5.79 -26.40 -1.48
C PHE A 27 6.23 -26.79 -0.07
N LEU A 28 5.83 -27.98 0.40
CA LEU A 28 6.15 -28.51 1.73
C LEU A 28 7.47 -29.28 1.74
N SER A 29 7.78 -30.02 0.67
CA SER A 29 9.08 -30.70 0.49
C SER A 29 10.13 -29.72 -0.02
N GLY A 30 10.72 -28.97 0.90
CA GLY A 30 11.93 -28.19 0.67
C GLY A 30 13.01 -29.03 0.01
N GLY A 31 13.25 -28.77 -1.27
CA GLY A 31 14.37 -29.30 -2.03
C GLY A 31 15.65 -28.62 -1.57
N ASP A 32 16.57 -29.47 -1.10
CA ASP A 32 17.82 -29.15 -0.42
C ASP A 32 18.87 -28.44 -1.30
N ALA A 33 19.82 -27.83 -0.60
CA ALA A 33 20.85 -26.92 -1.05
C ALA A 33 21.87 -27.48 -2.05
N THR A 34 22.34 -26.60 -2.94
CA THR A 34 23.72 -26.62 -3.46
C THR A 34 24.17 -25.17 -3.66
N ALA A 35 25.12 -24.73 -2.84
CA ALA A 35 25.90 -23.50 -2.97
C ALA A 35 27.17 -23.77 -3.85
N PRO A 36 28.04 -22.80 -4.23
CA PRO A 36 28.02 -21.35 -4.03
C PRO A 36 28.32 -20.47 -5.30
N SER A 37 27.95 -19.19 -5.20
CA SER A 37 28.49 -17.94 -5.80
C SER A 37 29.09 -17.95 -7.24
N PRO A 38 28.57 -17.08 -8.13
CA PRO A 38 29.33 -15.86 -8.38
C PRO A 38 28.49 -14.58 -8.31
N ALA A 39 29.08 -13.55 -7.68
CA ALA A 39 28.85 -12.12 -7.84
C ALA A 39 27.38 -11.61 -7.79
N PRO A 40 26.98 -10.85 -6.75
CA PRO A 40 25.76 -10.06 -6.82
C PRO A 40 25.97 -8.93 -7.85
N GLN A 41 25.55 -9.17 -9.09
CA GLN A 41 25.25 -8.09 -10.02
C GLN A 41 24.15 -7.26 -9.34
N ALA A 42 24.55 -6.09 -8.87
CA ALA A 42 23.65 -5.04 -8.43
C ALA A 42 22.67 -4.77 -9.58
N ALA A 43 21.48 -5.34 -9.47
CA ALA A 43 20.36 -4.99 -10.31
C ALA A 43 20.03 -3.53 -10.02
N SER A 44 20.60 -2.64 -10.83
CA SER A 44 20.18 -1.25 -10.92
C SER A 44 18.70 -1.23 -11.31
N ALA A 45 17.83 -1.14 -10.30
CA ALA A 45 16.43 -0.85 -10.47
C ALA A 45 16.33 0.54 -11.12
N LYS A 46 16.17 0.53 -12.44
CA LYS A 46 15.88 1.70 -13.26
C LYS A 46 14.59 2.33 -12.69
N PRO A 47 14.58 3.57 -12.19
CA PRO A 47 13.34 4.18 -11.74
C PRO A 47 12.45 4.40 -12.97
N ILE A 48 11.35 3.66 -13.03
CA ILE A 48 10.26 3.87 -13.97
C ILE A 48 9.47 5.06 -13.43
N GLY A 49 9.44 6.17 -14.17
CA GLY A 49 8.50 7.26 -13.91
C GLY A 49 9.07 8.67 -14.03
N ALA A 50 9.66 9.02 -15.18
CA ALA A 50 9.69 10.41 -15.59
C ALA A 50 8.27 10.81 -16.00
N THR A 51 7.52 11.43 -15.08
CA THR A 51 6.23 12.05 -15.38
C THR A 51 6.35 13.56 -15.21
N ALA A 52 6.08 14.26 -16.31
CA ALA A 52 5.77 15.68 -16.47
C ALA A 52 6.54 16.68 -15.60
N ALA A 53 7.48 17.39 -16.24
CA ALA A 53 8.05 18.64 -15.74
C ALA A 53 6.93 19.69 -15.60
N SER A 54 6.42 19.81 -14.39
CA SER A 54 5.63 20.93 -13.92
C SER A 54 6.60 21.83 -13.16
N ASP A 55 6.58 23.15 -13.41
CA ASP A 55 7.31 24.20 -12.68
C ASP A 55 6.97 24.18 -11.19
N LYS A 56 7.44 23.14 -10.49
CA LYS A 56 7.32 22.97 -9.05
C LYS A 56 8.69 23.29 -8.49
N GLU A 57 8.70 24.15 -7.46
CA GLU A 57 9.91 24.39 -6.69
C GLU A 57 10.54 23.06 -6.26
N PRO A 58 11.88 22.98 -6.24
CA PRO A 58 12.58 21.76 -5.88
C PRO A 58 12.15 21.30 -4.49
N THR A 59 11.45 20.16 -4.42
CA THR A 59 10.93 19.63 -3.15
C THR A 59 12.00 18.76 -2.49
N THR A 60 12.27 19.00 -1.20
CA THR A 60 13.16 18.15 -0.39
C THR A 60 12.34 17.18 0.46
N ARG A 61 12.82 15.93 0.61
CA ARG A 61 12.18 14.92 1.46
C ARG A 61 12.62 15.11 2.91
N THR A 62 11.63 15.24 3.80
CA THR A 62 11.85 15.26 5.25
C THR A 62 11.20 14.02 5.87
N THR A 63 11.96 13.28 6.67
CA THR A 63 11.46 12.14 7.45
C THR A 63 11.31 12.59 8.90
N LEU A 64 10.13 12.39 9.48
CA LEU A 64 9.82 12.79 10.86
C LEU A 64 9.29 11.59 11.64
N ASP A 65 9.83 11.39 12.83
CA ASP A 65 9.31 10.42 13.79
C ASP A 65 8.21 11.05 14.63
N LEU A 66 7.01 10.46 14.55
CA LEU A 66 5.83 10.92 15.28
C LEU A 66 5.40 9.85 16.29
N PRO A 67 4.94 10.25 17.50
CA PRO A 67 4.28 9.32 18.40
C PRO A 67 3.11 8.62 17.70
N LYS A 68 2.93 7.31 17.94
CA LYS A 68 1.87 6.51 17.31
C LYS A 68 0.47 7.11 17.51
N SER A 69 0.22 7.72 18.67
CA SER A 69 -1.05 8.37 18.99
C SER A 69 -1.32 9.56 18.07
N VAL A 70 -0.31 10.40 17.82
CA VAL A 70 -0.40 11.57 16.94
C VAL A 70 -0.59 11.12 15.49
N HIS A 71 0.18 10.14 15.02
CA HIS A 71 0.02 9.59 13.67
C HIS A 71 -1.38 9.05 13.40
N LYS A 72 -2.00 8.37 14.38
CA LYS A 72 -3.39 7.91 14.29
C LYS A 72 -4.38 9.07 14.19
N GLN A 73 -4.18 10.12 14.98
CA GLN A 73 -5.03 11.32 14.94
C GLN A 73 -4.92 12.02 13.58
N ILE A 74 -3.71 12.18 13.05
CA ILE A 74 -3.47 12.77 11.73
C ILE A 74 -4.16 11.93 10.65
N LYS A 75 -4.00 10.60 10.67
CA LYS A 75 -4.68 9.71 9.72
C LYS A 75 -6.19 9.85 9.76
N ARG A 76 -6.78 9.89 10.95
CA ARG A 76 -8.22 10.07 11.12
C ARG A 76 -8.68 11.40 10.53
N HIS A 77 -8.00 12.50 10.89
CA HIS A 77 -8.31 13.83 10.37
C HIS A 77 -8.22 13.88 8.84
N CYS A 78 -7.17 13.29 8.25
CA CYS A 78 -7.01 13.26 6.81
C CYS A 78 -8.12 12.48 6.10
N LEU A 79 -8.58 11.38 6.71
CA LEU A 79 -9.68 10.56 6.19
C LEU A 79 -11.04 11.28 6.28
N GLU A 80 -11.27 12.04 7.36
CA GLU A 80 -12.50 12.82 7.55
C GLU A 80 -12.62 14.00 6.58
N ASN A 81 -11.50 14.51 6.06
CA ASN A 81 -11.44 15.68 5.19
C ASN A 81 -10.97 15.35 3.75
N ASP A 82 -10.97 14.08 3.36
CA ASP A 82 -10.57 13.60 2.03
C ASP A 82 -9.24 14.20 1.51
N MET A 83 -8.24 14.31 2.38
CA MET A 83 -6.94 14.91 2.07
C MET A 83 -5.78 13.95 2.29
N SER A 84 -4.67 14.17 1.58
CA SER A 84 -3.45 13.40 1.82
C SER A 84 -2.71 13.91 3.06
N ILE A 85 -1.99 13.00 3.74
CA ILE A 85 -1.15 13.36 4.89
C ILE A 85 -0.06 14.37 4.47
N ALA A 86 0.48 14.24 3.25
CA ALA A 86 1.51 15.15 2.75
C ALA A 86 0.97 16.56 2.55
N ASP A 87 -0.25 16.71 2.02
CA ASP A 87 -0.88 18.02 1.81
C ASP A 87 -1.30 18.65 3.14
N TYR A 88 -1.79 17.83 4.07
CA TYR A 88 -2.09 18.28 5.43
C TYR A 88 -0.83 18.83 6.13
N LEU A 89 0.28 18.10 6.11
CA LEU A 89 1.53 18.53 6.74
C LEU A 89 2.12 19.76 6.04
N ARG A 90 2.10 19.81 4.70
CA ARG A 90 2.53 21.00 3.95
C ARG A 90 1.71 22.23 4.33
N GLY A 91 0.38 22.12 4.32
CA GLY A 91 -0.50 23.22 4.70
C GLY A 91 -0.36 23.64 6.17
N LEU A 92 -0.02 22.71 7.07
CA LEU A 92 0.26 23.04 8.46
C LEU A 92 1.56 23.86 8.60
N ILE A 93 2.61 23.46 7.87
CA ILE A 93 3.91 24.16 7.85
C ILE A 93 3.77 25.53 7.19
N GLU A 94 3.08 25.62 6.05
CA GLU A 94 2.84 26.88 5.34
C GLU A 94 2.08 27.89 6.21
N ARG A 95 1.07 27.44 6.97
CA ARG A 95 0.31 28.31 7.89
C ARG A 95 1.08 28.74 9.14
N ASP A 96 2.06 27.95 9.57
CA ASP A 96 2.87 28.28 10.75
C ASP A 96 4.01 29.25 10.40
N LEU A 97 4.54 29.15 9.17
CA LEU A 97 5.66 29.97 8.71
C LEU A 97 5.26 31.25 7.96
N THR A 98 4.00 31.39 7.54
CA THR A 98 3.47 32.57 6.82
C THR A 98 2.62 33.43 7.73
#